data_AF-A0A149UWB5-F1
#
_entry.id   AF-A0A149UWB5-F1
#
_cell.length_a   1.000
_cell.length_b   1.000
_cell.length_c   1.000
_cell.angle_alpha   90.00
_cell.angle_beta   90.00
_cell.angle_gamma   90.00
#
_symmetry.space_group_name_H-M   'P 1'
#
loop_
_entity.id
_entity.type
_entity.pdbx_description
1 polymer ?
#
loop_
_entity_poly.entity_id
_entity_poly.type
_entity_poly.pdbx_seq_one_letter_code
_entity_poly.pdbx_strand_id
1 'polypeptide(L)'
;MGDGFAFMHIEAAWNRHFRVFLFTMFHGFTHIKHLTDSLFAILGSIIIWIMSRYKMWRLNALLLGITGLLALSTGITSIGRYIFANPLMIEFLTYKIISYPLIVRLPFLVVLAILHILTTIFWFRGSPIFL
;
A
#
# COMPACT_ATOMS: atom_id res chain seq x y z
N MET A 1 7.00 -12.82 6.94
CA MET A 1 5.65 -13.31 6.54
C MET A 1 4.64 -13.35 7.70
N GLY A 2 4.89 -12.70 8.86
CA GLY A 2 3.99 -12.78 10.02
C GLY A 2 2.87 -11.72 10.06
N ASP A 3 3.18 -10.47 9.70
CA ASP A 3 2.24 -9.36 9.94
C ASP A 3 1.01 -9.40 9.02
N GLY A 4 1.16 -9.82 7.76
CA GLY A 4 0.03 -9.90 6.82
C GLY A 4 -1.07 -10.90 7.24
N PHE A 5 -0.68 -12.01 7.86
CA PHE A 5 -1.64 -12.98 8.41
C PHE A 5 -2.26 -12.51 9.72
N ALA A 6 -1.52 -11.76 10.54
CA ALA A 6 -2.06 -11.15 11.75
C ALA A 6 -3.20 -10.17 11.42
N PHE A 7 -3.04 -9.35 10.37
CA PHE A 7 -4.13 -8.47 9.93
C PHE A 7 -5.33 -9.23 9.35
N MET A 8 -5.12 -10.32 8.62
CA MET A 8 -6.21 -11.15 8.09
C MET A 8 -7.00 -11.85 9.21
N HIS A 9 -6.33 -12.26 10.29
CA HIS A 9 -6.99 -12.86 11.46
C HIS A 9 -7.81 -11.84 12.25
N ILE A 10 -7.33 -10.58 12.33
CA ILE A 10 -8.05 -9.48 12.96
C ILE A 10 -9.29 -9.07 12.15
N GLU A 11 -9.22 -9.08 10.81
CA GLU A 11 -10.38 -8.78 9.96
C GLU A 11 -11.51 -9.84 10.07
N ALA A 12 -11.16 -11.11 10.23
CA ALA A 12 -12.13 -12.19 10.47
C ALA A 12 -12.85 -12.02 11.82
N ALA A 13 -12.19 -11.48 12.84
CA ALA A 13 -12.80 -11.15 14.13
C ALA A 13 -13.73 -9.91 14.08
N TRP A 14 -13.66 -9.09 13.01
CA TRP A 14 -14.45 -7.87 12.83
C TRP A 14 -15.71 -8.04 11.96
N ASN A 15 -16.13 -9.27 11.67
CA ASN A 15 -17.41 -9.56 11.01
C ASN A 15 -17.58 -8.89 9.63
N ARG A 16 -16.48 -8.63 8.91
CA ARG A 16 -16.53 -8.06 7.55
C ARG A 16 -16.85 -9.16 6.53
N HIS A 17 -17.99 -9.02 5.85
CA HIS A 17 -18.41 -9.93 4.78
C HIS A 17 -17.78 -9.56 3.43
N PHE A 18 -17.34 -10.59 2.70
CA PHE A 18 -16.84 -10.54 1.33
C PHE A 18 -17.85 -9.82 0.40
N ARG A 19 -17.47 -8.71 -0.25
CA ARG A 19 -18.29 -8.06 -1.29
C ARG A 19 -17.57 -8.03 -2.64
N VAL A 20 -18.36 -8.03 -3.70
CA VAL A 20 -17.91 -8.10 -5.10
C VAL A 20 -17.18 -6.81 -5.49
N PHE A 21 -15.92 -6.99 -5.89
CA PHE A 21 -14.87 -6.00 -6.19
C PHE A 21 -15.26 -4.76 -7.00
N LEU A 22 -16.10 -4.91 -8.03
CA LEU A 22 -16.43 -3.82 -8.94
C LEU A 22 -17.40 -2.79 -8.35
N PHE A 23 -18.25 -3.21 -7.40
CA PHE A 23 -19.25 -2.32 -6.80
C PHE A 23 -18.60 -1.34 -5.81
N THR A 24 -17.59 -1.79 -5.07
CA THR A 24 -16.87 -0.98 -4.08
C THR A 24 -16.04 0.13 -4.71
N MET A 25 -15.44 -0.14 -5.88
CA MET A 25 -14.60 0.83 -6.60
C MET A 25 -15.42 1.99 -7.17
N PHE A 26 -16.60 1.72 -7.73
CA PHE A 26 -17.53 2.76 -8.20
C PHE A 26 -18.17 3.54 -7.04
N HIS A 27 -18.47 2.88 -5.91
CA HIS A 27 -19.04 3.57 -4.75
C HIS A 27 -18.03 4.52 -4.09
N GLY A 28 -16.73 4.17 -4.08
CA GLY A 28 -15.65 5.04 -3.59
C GLY A 28 -15.48 6.34 -4.35
N PHE A 29 -15.69 6.35 -5.68
CA PHE A 29 -15.61 7.57 -6.51
C PHE A 29 -16.73 8.58 -6.23
N THR A 30 -17.83 8.15 -5.59
CA THR A 30 -18.96 9.04 -5.27
C THR A 30 -18.80 9.78 -3.93
N HIS A 31 -17.79 9.44 -3.13
CA HIS A 31 -17.56 10.05 -1.81
C HIS A 31 -16.11 10.53 -1.67
N ILE A 32 -15.92 11.84 -1.51
CA ILE A 32 -14.62 12.54 -1.38
C ILE A 32 -13.68 11.89 -0.33
N LYS A 33 -14.23 11.24 0.70
CA LYS A 33 -13.48 10.52 1.73
C LYS A 33 -12.66 9.31 1.23
N HIS A 34 -12.93 8.77 0.04
CA HIS A 34 -12.25 7.56 -0.48
C HIS A 34 -11.31 7.86 -1.68
N LEU A 35 -11.08 9.13 -1.98
CA LEU A 35 -10.28 9.55 -3.13
C LEU A 35 -8.79 9.22 -2.94
N THR A 36 -8.27 9.39 -1.71
CA THR A 36 -6.91 8.99 -1.31
C THR A 36 -6.70 7.49 -1.42
N ASP A 37 -7.65 6.70 -0.90
CA ASP A 37 -7.59 5.24 -0.97
C ASP A 37 -7.64 4.73 -2.43
N SER A 38 -8.44 5.38 -3.27
CA SER A 38 -8.53 5.06 -4.70
C SER A 38 -7.22 5.37 -5.44
N LEU A 39 -6.55 6.48 -5.10
CA LEU A 39 -5.21 6.80 -5.61
C LEU A 39 -4.17 5.77 -5.18
N PHE A 40 -4.21 5.33 -3.92
CA PHE A 40 -3.34 4.26 -3.44
C PHE A 40 -3.63 2.93 -4.15
N ALA A 41 -4.89 2.60 -4.43
CA ALA A 41 -5.25 1.41 -5.18
C ALA A 41 -4.64 1.42 -6.60
N ILE A 42 -4.73 2.56 -7.30
CA ILE A 42 -4.17 2.74 -8.64
C ILE A 42 -2.65 2.66 -8.62
N LEU A 43 -2.00 3.43 -7.74
CA LEU A 43 -0.53 3.41 -7.60
C LEU A 43 -0.01 2.03 -7.22
N GLY A 44 -0.68 1.36 -6.29
CA GLY A 44 -0.34 0.00 -5.87
C GLY A 44 -0.44 -0.99 -7.03
N SER A 45 -1.51 -0.91 -7.82
CA SER A 45 -1.71 -1.75 -9.00
C SER A 45 -0.64 -1.52 -10.08
N ILE A 46 -0.25 -0.26 -10.32
CA ILE A 46 0.83 0.09 -11.26
C ILE A 46 2.16 -0.51 -10.79
N ILE A 47 2.49 -0.37 -9.50
CA ILE A 47 3.75 -0.88 -8.96
C ILE A 47 3.77 -2.43 -8.99
N ILE A 48 2.66 -3.10 -8.65
CA ILE A 48 2.53 -4.56 -8.79
C ILE A 48 2.74 -4.98 -10.25
N TRP A 49 2.18 -4.24 -11.20
CA TRP A 49 2.39 -4.51 -12.62
C TRP A 49 3.86 -4.35 -13.02
N ILE A 50 4.54 -3.27 -12.61
CA ILE A 50 5.97 -3.06 -12.83
C ILE A 50 6.78 -4.20 -12.20
N MET A 51 6.47 -4.60 -10.97
CA MET A 51 7.10 -5.68 -10.24
C MET A 51 6.97 -7.02 -10.99
N SER A 52 5.81 -7.30 -11.60
CA SER A 52 5.59 -8.50 -12.41
C SER A 52 6.45 -8.59 -13.68
N ARG A 53 6.97 -7.45 -14.18
CA ARG A 53 7.87 -7.43 -15.33
C ARG A 53 9.27 -7.97 -15.00
N TYR A 54 9.68 -7.93 -13.73
CA TYR A 54 10.97 -8.46 -13.29
C TYR A 54 10.87 -9.95 -13.01
N LYS A 55 11.63 -10.78 -13.74
CA LYS A 55 11.54 -12.25 -13.64
C LYS A 55 11.69 -12.77 -12.20
N MET A 56 12.59 -12.20 -11.41
CA MET A 56 12.83 -12.60 -10.01
C MET A 56 11.69 -12.21 -9.05
N TRP A 57 10.84 -11.25 -9.43
CA TRP A 57 9.81 -10.68 -8.55
C TRP A 57 8.39 -11.13 -8.91
N ARG A 58 8.22 -11.99 -9.92
CA ARG A 58 6.89 -12.45 -10.39
C ARG A 58 6.06 -13.12 -9.30
N LEU A 59 6.68 -13.99 -8.50
CA LEU A 59 6.00 -14.67 -7.40
C LEU A 59 5.55 -13.66 -6.33
N ASN A 60 6.45 -12.75 -5.94
CA ASN A 60 6.16 -11.70 -4.97
C ASN A 60 5.06 -10.75 -5.48
N ALA A 61 5.06 -10.42 -6.77
CA ALA A 61 4.02 -9.62 -7.41
C ALA A 61 2.66 -10.34 -7.40
N LEU A 62 2.64 -11.66 -7.62
CA LEU A 62 1.43 -12.47 -7.56
C LEU A 62 0.87 -12.51 -6.12
N LEU A 63 1.72 -12.75 -5.13
CA LEU A 63 1.33 -12.73 -3.71
C LEU A 63 0.77 -11.37 -3.28
N LEU A 64 1.45 -10.29 -3.67
CA LEU A 64 1.02 -8.92 -3.37
C LEU A 64 -0.27 -8.57 -4.13
N GLY A 65 -0.41 -9.03 -5.37
CA GLY A 65 -1.62 -8.87 -6.19
C GLY A 65 -2.84 -9.56 -5.58
N ILE A 66 -2.69 -10.82 -5.13
CA ILE A 66 -3.76 -11.55 -4.42
C ILE A 66 -4.12 -10.82 -3.11
N THR A 67 -3.12 -10.35 -2.37
CA THR A 67 -3.33 -9.58 -1.14
C THR A 67 -4.12 -8.29 -1.43
N GLY A 68 -3.77 -7.57 -2.50
CA GLY A 68 -4.50 -6.39 -2.95
C GLY A 68 -5.94 -6.69 -3.39
N LEU A 69 -6.16 -7.80 -4.11
CA LEU A 69 -7.50 -8.24 -4.52
C LEU A 69 -8.39 -8.60 -3.31
N LEU A 70 -7.83 -9.29 -2.31
CA LEU A 70 -8.53 -9.63 -1.08
C LEU A 70 -8.87 -8.37 -0.27
N ALA A 71 -7.91 -7.44 -0.12
CA ALA A 71 -8.13 -6.15 0.55
C ALA A 71 -9.20 -5.30 -0.14
N LEU A 72 -9.24 -5.29 -1.48
CA LEU A 72 -10.28 -4.61 -2.26
C LEU A 72 -11.67 -5.21 -2.04
N SER A 73 -11.76 -6.51 -1.71
CA SER A 73 -13.01 -7.19 -1.40
C SER A 73 -13.52 -6.90 0.03
N THR A 74 -12.63 -6.60 0.97
CA THR A 74 -12.98 -6.30 2.38
C THR A 74 -13.21 -4.80 2.66
N GLY A 75 -12.76 -3.91 1.75
CA GLY A 75 -13.10 -2.48 1.75
C GLY A 75 -11.92 -1.58 1.35
N ILE A 76 -12.19 -0.52 0.59
CA ILE A 76 -11.18 0.42 0.07
C ILE A 76 -10.41 1.17 1.18
N THR A 77 -11.02 1.33 2.36
CA THR A 77 -10.55 2.16 3.49
C THR A 77 -9.22 1.75 4.14
N SER A 78 -8.56 0.69 3.68
CA SER A 78 -7.26 0.27 4.22
C SER A 78 -6.30 -0.28 3.16
N ILE A 79 -6.63 -0.07 1.88
CA ILE A 79 -5.86 -0.64 0.78
C ILE A 79 -4.42 -0.12 0.73
N GLY A 80 -4.22 1.15 1.07
CA GLY A 80 -2.91 1.76 1.17
C GLY A 80 -2.04 1.01 2.19
N ARG A 81 -2.62 0.59 3.32
CA ARG A 81 -1.90 -0.17 4.34
C ARG A 81 -1.58 -1.59 3.85
N TYR A 82 -2.55 -2.30 3.28
CA TYR A 82 -2.35 -3.68 2.85
C TYR A 82 -1.36 -3.84 1.70
N ILE A 83 -1.26 -2.85 0.81
CA ILE A 83 -0.34 -2.89 -0.32
C ILE A 83 0.99 -2.21 0.04
N PHE A 84 1.00 -0.98 0.56
CA PHE A 84 2.23 -0.21 0.77
C PHE A 84 2.95 -0.51 2.08
N ALA A 85 2.25 -0.96 3.13
CA ALA A 85 2.90 -1.46 4.33
C ALA A 85 3.29 -2.94 4.22
N ASN A 86 3.02 -3.59 3.08
CA ASN A 86 3.42 -4.97 2.85
C ASN A 86 4.95 -5.06 2.74
N PRO A 87 5.61 -5.96 3.50
CA PRO A 87 7.05 -6.14 3.42
C PRO A 87 7.57 -6.38 1.99
N LEU A 88 6.81 -7.11 1.15
CA LEU A 88 7.19 -7.38 -0.24
C LEU A 88 7.22 -6.11 -1.11
N MET A 89 6.30 -5.19 -0.85
CA MET A 89 6.24 -3.91 -1.54
C MET A 89 7.39 -3.01 -1.11
N ILE A 90 7.66 -2.94 0.20
CA ILE A 90 8.78 -2.17 0.76
C ILE A 90 10.10 -2.70 0.21
N GLU A 91 10.30 -4.02 0.24
CA GLU A 91 11.52 -4.67 -0.26
C GLU A 91 11.75 -4.37 -1.74
N PHE A 92 10.70 -4.46 -2.57
CA PHE A 92 10.79 -4.13 -3.99
C PHE A 92 11.14 -2.66 -4.23
N LEU A 93 10.53 -1.73 -3.50
CA LEU A 93 10.84 -0.31 -3.59
C LEU A 93 12.28 -0.02 -3.17
N THR A 94 12.74 -0.62 -2.07
CA THR A 94 14.13 -0.50 -1.62
C THR A 94 15.11 -1.06 -2.65
N TYR A 95 14.84 -2.25 -3.20
CA TYR A 95 15.62 -2.84 -4.29
C TYR A 95 15.72 -1.88 -5.48
N LYS A 96 14.60 -1.25 -5.86
CA LYS A 96 14.57 -0.25 -6.93
C LYS A 96 15.42 0.99 -6.62
N ILE A 97 15.29 1.56 -5.42
CA ILE A 97 16.02 2.75 -5.01
C ILE A 97 17.53 2.50 -4.99
N ILE A 98 17.95 1.33 -4.49
CA ILE A 98 19.38 0.96 -4.41
C ILE A 98 19.97 0.72 -5.81
N SER A 99 19.15 0.24 -6.76
CA SER A 99 19.57 -0.01 -8.14
C SER A 99 19.85 1.27 -8.95
N TYR A 100 19.43 2.45 -8.48
CA TYR A 100 19.73 3.72 -9.13
C TYR A 100 21.14 4.24 -8.79
N PRO A 101 21.77 5.03 -9.69
CA PRO A 101 23.05 5.65 -9.42
C PRO A 101 22.97 6.62 -8.23
N LEU A 102 24.10 6.82 -7.54
CA LEU A 102 24.18 7.60 -6.29
C LEU A 102 23.57 9.00 -6.40
N ILE A 103 23.74 9.65 -7.56
CA ILE A 103 23.22 10.99 -7.88
C ILE A 103 21.68 11.06 -7.81
N VAL A 104 20.98 9.97 -8.16
CA VAL A 104 19.51 9.89 -8.10
C VAL A 104 19.05 9.30 -6.77
N ARG A 105 19.82 8.37 -6.21
CA ARG A 105 19.49 7.69 -4.96
C ARG A 105 19.52 8.63 -3.74
N LEU A 106 20.55 9.45 -3.62
CA LEU A 106 20.73 10.39 -2.50
C LEU A 106 19.55 11.35 -2.32
N PRO A 107 19.14 12.14 -3.34
CA PRO A 107 18.02 13.06 -3.17
C PRO A 107 16.73 12.32 -2.81
N PHE A 108 16.49 11.13 -3.39
CA PHE A 108 15.33 10.32 -3.06
C PHE A 108 15.30 9.89 -1.58
N LEU A 109 16.43 9.42 -1.06
CA LEU A 109 16.56 9.04 0.36
C LEU A 109 16.41 10.24 1.30
N VAL A 110 16.98 11.39 0.94
CA VAL A 110 16.84 12.63 1.72
C VAL A 110 15.37 13.07 1.79
N VAL A 111 14.66 13.03 0.67
CA VAL A 111 13.22 13.36 0.64
C VAL A 111 12.42 12.39 1.51
N LEU A 112 12.69 11.09 1.42
CA LEU A 112 12.02 10.10 2.29
C LEU A 112 12.31 10.32 3.77
N ALA A 113 13.55 10.65 4.13
CA ALA A 113 13.93 10.93 5.51
C ALA A 113 13.19 12.17 6.06
N ILE A 114 13.12 13.25 5.26
CA ILE A 114 12.38 14.46 5.63
C ILE A 114 10.89 14.15 5.81
N LEU A 115 10.28 13.44 4.85
CA LEU A 115 8.88 13.02 4.95
C LEU A 115 8.62 12.17 6.20
N HIS A 116 9.54 11.26 6.53
CA HIS A 116 9.41 10.42 7.73
C HIS A 116 9.49 11.23 9.03
N ILE A 117 10.42 12.20 9.11
CA ILE A 117 10.53 13.10 10.26
C ILE A 117 9.26 13.95 10.39
N LEU A 118 8.78 14.55 9.30
CA LEU A 118 7.57 15.37 9.30
C LEU A 118 6.34 14.57 9.72
N THR A 119 6.13 13.39 9.13
CA THR A 119 5.00 12.51 9.49
C THR A 119 5.06 12.08 10.95
N THR A 120 6.24 11.74 11.47
CA THR A 120 6.44 11.41 12.88
C THR A 120 6.09 12.61 13.78
N ILE A 121 6.56 13.81 13.47
CA ILE A 121 6.24 15.03 14.23
C ILE A 121 4.73 15.32 14.19
N PHE A 122 4.09 15.24 13.03
CA PHE A 122 2.65 15.48 12.89
C PHE A 122 1.83 14.46 13.67
N TRP A 123 2.28 13.20 13.70
CA TRP A 123 1.68 12.14 14.48
C TRP A 123 1.78 12.42 15.99
N PHE A 124 2.97 12.77 16.49
CA PHE A 124 3.17 13.11 17.91
C PHE A 124 2.39 14.35 18.35
N ARG A 125 2.15 15.30 17.44
CA ARG A 125 1.38 16.52 17.72
C ARG A 125 -0.14 16.32 17.64
N GLY A 126 -0.63 15.11 17.36
CA GLY A 126 -2.06 14.82 17.25
C GLY A 126 -2.74 15.61 16.13
N SER A 127 -2.02 15.92 15.04
CA SER A 127 -2.57 16.71 13.94
C SER A 127 -3.83 16.04 13.34
N PRO A 128 -4.91 16.79 13.07
CA PRO A 128 -6.19 16.26 12.56
C PRO A 128 -6.11 15.67 11.15
N ILE A 129 -4.93 15.67 10.51
CA ILE A 129 -4.71 15.05 9.19
C ILE A 129 -4.67 13.50 9.31
N PHE A 130 -4.44 12.96 10.52
CA PHE A 130 -4.31 11.53 10.78
C PHE A 130 -5.42 10.93 11.68
N LEU A 131 -6.43 11.72 12.05
CA LEU A 131 -7.61 11.36 12.86
C LEU A 131 -8.87 11.34 11.99
#